data_AF-A0A9W7ADF4-F1
#
_entry.id   AF-A0A9W7ADF4-F1
#
_cell.length_a   1.000
_cell.length_b   1.000
_cell.length_c   1.000
_cell.angle_alpha   90.00
_cell.angle_beta   90.00
_cell.angle_gamma   90.00
#
_symmetry.space_group_name_H-M   'P 1'
#
loop_
_entity.id
_entity.type
_entity.pdbx_description
1 polymer ?
#
loop_
_entity_poly.entity_id
_entity_poly.type
_entity_poly.pdbx_seq_one_letter_code
_entity_poly.pdbx_strand_id
1 'polypeptide(L)' 'VVHTNGVVVHTAFSVVHTNGVVVHTAFSVVHTNGVVVHTALSVVQTA' A
#
# COMPACT_ATOMS: atom_id res chain seq x y z
N VAL A 1 -8.71 1.68 7.46
CA VAL A 1 -9.51 2.57 6.59
C VAL A 1 -9.82 3.82 7.38
N VAL A 2 -9.41 4.99 6.90
CA VAL A 2 -9.76 6.29 7.50
C VAL A 2 -10.87 6.90 6.65
N HIS A 3 -11.94 7.36 7.30
CA HIS A 3 -13.07 8.02 6.66
C HIS A 3 -13.09 9.47 7.12
N THR A 4 -12.76 10.38 6.21
CA THR A 4 -12.97 11.83 6.38
C THR A 4 -14.03 12.21 5.35
N ASN A 5 -14.96 13.14 5.62
CA ASN A 5 -16.07 13.46 4.71
C ASN A 5 -15.64 13.51 3.22
N GLY A 6 -16.13 12.58 2.40
CA GLY A 6 -15.83 12.48 0.96
C GLY A 6 -14.51 11.80 0.58
N VAL A 7 -13.71 11.36 1.55
CA VAL A 7 -12.40 10.70 1.35
C VAL A 7 -12.35 9.34 2.03
N VAL A 8 -12.16 8.27 1.25
CA VAL A 8 -11.94 6.90 1.74
C VAL A 8 -10.50 6.49 1.48
N VAL A 9 -9.77 6.11 2.53
CA VAL A 9 -8.38 5.65 2.41
C VAL A 9 -8.26 4.17 2.80
N HIS A 10 -7.80 3.33 1.88
CA HIS A 10 -7.42 1.93 2.13
C HIS A 10 -5.91 1.76 2.06
N THR A 11 -5.31 1.09 3.04
CA THR A 11 -3.89 0.77 3.05
C THR A 11 -3.71 -0.71 3.33
N ALA A 12 -2.91 -1.40 2.51
CA ALA A 12 -2.55 -2.80 2.67
C ALA A 12 -1.02 -2.93 2.70
N PHE A 13 -0.52 -3.85 3.52
CA PHE A 13 0.91 -4.15 3.64
C PHE A 13 1.12 -5.66 3.57
N SER A 14 2.07 -6.10 2.74
CA SER A 14 2.49 -7.49 2.62
C SER A 14 4.00 -7.61 2.81
N VAL A 15 4.43 -8.68 3.47
CA VAL A 15 5.84 -9.04 3.64
C VAL A 15 6.04 -10.48 3.17
N VAL A 16 7.02 -10.71 2.32
CA VAL A 16 7.41 -12.05 1.84
C VAL A 16 8.87 -12.30 2.18
N HIS A 17 9.14 -13.47 2.77
CA HIS A 17 10.48 -13.94 3.09
C HIS A 17 10.83 -15.15 2.21
N THR A 18 11.91 -15.05 1.44
CA THR A 18 12.40 -16.16 0.61
C THR A 18 13.92 -16.18 0.63
N ASN A 19 14.55 -17.24 1.16
CA ASN A 19 16.00 -17.49 1.14
C ASN A 19 16.89 -16.24 1.31
N GLY A 20 16.73 -15.49 2.42
CA GLY A 20 17.55 -14.30 2.71
C GLY A 20 17.10 -13.01 2.02
N VAL A 21 16.06 -13.06 1.18
CA VAL A 21 15.41 -11.90 0.58
C VAL A 21 14.16 -11.55 1.37
N VAL A 22 14.04 -10.28 1.75
CA VAL A 22 12.84 -9.71 2.37
C VAL A 22 12.24 -8.69 1.41
N VAL A 23 10.98 -8.92 1.03
CA VAL A 23 10.22 -8.02 0.17
C VAL A 23 9.09 -7.41 0.98
N HIS A 24 9.03 -6.07 1.02
CA HIS A 24 7.93 -5.31 1.58
C HIS A 24 7.13 -4.64 0.46
N THR A 25 5.83 -4.82 0.48
CA THR A 25 4.91 -4.20 -0.48
C THR A 25 3.84 -3.43 0.28
N ALA A 26 3.72 -2.13 0.02
CA ALA A 26 2.66 -1.28 0.54
C ALA A 26 1.77 -0.79 -0.60
N PHE A 27 0.45 -0.88 -0.42
CA PHE A 27 -0.53 -0.35 -1.37
C PHE A 27 -1.45 0.62 -0.65
N SER A 28 -1.73 1.76 -1.27
CA SER A 28 -2.69 2.74 -0.78
C SER A 28 -3.68 3.11 -1.88
N VAL A 29 -4.97 3.19 -1.53
CA VAL A 29 -6.04 3.66 -2.39
C VAL A 29 -6.74 4.82 -1.71
N VAL A 30 -6.85 5.94 -2.42
CA VAL A 30 -7.58 7.11 -1.97
C VAL A 30 -8.71 7.39 -2.95
N HIS A 31 -9.94 7.47 -2.44
CA HIS A 31 -11.10 7.90 -3.20
C HIS A 31 -11.54 9.27 -2.73
N THR A 32 -11.54 10.27 -3.62
CA THR A 32 -11.98 11.64 -3.33
C THR A 32 -12.89 12.14 -4.44
N ASN A 33 -14.17 12.41 -4.13
CA ASN A 33 -15.14 13.01 -5.05
C ASN A 33 -15.13 12.41 -6.49
N GLY A 34 -15.15 11.08 -6.61
CA GLY A 34 -15.16 10.38 -7.90
C GLY A 34 -13.80 10.19 -8.57
N VAL A 35 -12.72 10.70 -7.97
CA VAL A 35 -11.33 10.44 -8.39
C VAL A 35 -10.74 9.32 -7.53
N VAL A 36 -10.15 8.31 -8.19
CA VAL A 36 -9.45 7.20 -7.55
C VAL A 36 -7.96 7.32 -7.81
N VAL A 37 -7.15 7.34 -6.75
CA VAL A 37 -5.69 7.35 -6.82
C VAL A 37 -5.13 6.07 -6.18
N HIS A 38 -4.25 5.38 -6.91
CA HIS A 38 -3.54 4.21 -6.45
C HIS A 38 -2.05 4.52 -6.26
N THR A 39 -1.47 4.08 -5.14
CA THR A 39 -0.04 4.19 -4.87
C THR A 39 0.50 2.85 -4.42
N ALA A 40 1.56 2.38 -5.07
CA ALA A 40 2.27 1.16 -4.70
C ALA A 40 3.73 1.51 -4.36
N LEU A 41 4.23 0.98 -3.24
CA LEU A 41 5.63 1.06 -2.84
C LEU A 41 6.14 -0.37 -2.65
N SER A 42 7.28 -0.70 -3.28
CA SER A 42 7.95 -1.99 -3.15
C SER A 42 9.38 -1.77 -2.68
N VAL A 43 9.79 -2.43 -1.60
CA VAL A 43 11.16 -2.42 -1.08
C VAL A 43 11.68 -3.85 -1.05
N VAL A 44 12.85 -4.07 -1.65
CA VAL A 44 13.54 -5.37 -1.68
C VAL A 44 14.84 -5.22 -0.91
N GLN A 45 14.97 -5.97 0.20
CA GLN A 45 16.20 -6.09 0.97
C GLN A 45 16.82 -7.46 0.68
N THR A 46 18.02 -7.47 0.12
CA THR A 46 18.83 -8.68 -0.09
C THR A 46 20.02 -8.64 0.86
N ALA A 47 20.24 -9.70 1.63
CA ALA A 47 21.44 -9.89 2.45
C ALA A 47 22.64 -10.34 1.61
#